data_AF-A0A7G9NYA6-F1
#
_entry.id   AF-A0A7G9NYA6-F1
#
_cell.length_a   1.000
_cell.length_b   1.000
_cell.length_c   1.000
_cell.angle_alpha   90.00
_cell.angle_beta   90.00
_cell.angle_gamma   90.00
#
_symmetry.space_group_name_H-M   'P 1'
#
loop_
_entity.id
_entity.type
_entity.pdbx_description
1 polymer ?
#
loop_
_entity_poly.entity_id
_entity_poly.type
_entity_poly.pdbx_seq_one_letter_code
_entity_poly.pdbx_strand_id
1 'polypeptide(L)'
;MIFLAICCVPFVLMDTTNIFVGVVVGGVGVVELIGRGRILQMDPTAGRMLAINQLVLMAAILIYCAWSIYVGLQYPSELATNPDLKSLNFDIAGLEKTLIWVLYGTVAAGSVIYQGLCALFYLNTGRRLRDYIQQTPPWIIQLQRGG
;
A
#
# COMPACT_ATOMS: atom_id res chain seq x y z
N MET A 1 4.78 4.87 -19.43
CA MET A 1 4.13 4.93 -18.10
C MET A 1 4.39 6.24 -17.35
N ILE A 2 5.59 6.84 -17.43
CA ILE A 2 5.91 8.12 -16.76
C ILE A 2 5.04 9.31 -17.26
N PHE A 3 4.69 9.35 -18.54
CA PHE A 3 3.88 10.44 -19.11
C PHE A 3 2.43 10.49 -18.58
N LEU A 4 1.80 9.33 -18.38
CA LEU A 4 0.46 9.23 -17.77
C LEU A 4 0.49 9.63 -16.29
N ALA A 5 1.55 9.27 -15.56
CA ALA A 5 1.71 9.64 -14.16
C ALA A 5 1.79 11.18 -13.98
N ILE A 6 2.46 11.89 -14.89
CA ILE A 6 2.60 13.37 -14.85
C ILE A 6 1.26 14.07 -15.11
N CYS A 7 0.44 13.56 -16.05
CA CYS A 7 -0.87 14.15 -16.34
C CYS A 7 -1.89 13.99 -15.20
N CYS A 8 -1.73 13.01 -14.32
CA CYS A 8 -2.62 12.80 -13.17
C CYS A 8 -2.24 13.63 -11.93
N VAL A 9 -1.01 14.16 -11.86
CA VAL A 9 -0.53 14.99 -10.73
C VAL A 9 -1.47 16.15 -10.37
N PRO A 10 -1.96 16.98 -11.33
CA PRO A 10 -2.84 18.08 -10.99
C PRO A 10 -4.21 17.63 -10.42
N PHE A 11 -4.74 16.47 -10.84
CA PHE A 11 -5.99 15.92 -10.31
C PHE A 11 -5.85 15.35 -8.89
N VAL A 12 -4.67 14.80 -8.56
CA VAL A 12 -4.35 14.27 -7.22
C VAL A 12 -4.14 15.40 -6.20
N LEU A 13 -3.70 16.58 -6.62
CA LEU A 13 -3.36 17.70 -5.71
C LEU A 13 -4.55 18.57 -5.29
N MET A 14 -5.74 18.41 -5.90
CA MET A 14 -6.92 19.23 -5.54
C MET A 14 -7.82 18.60 -4.48
N ASP A 15 -7.56 17.36 -4.07
CA ASP A 15 -8.30 16.65 -3.05
C ASP A 15 -7.35 16.28 -1.90
N THR A 16 -7.66 16.72 -0.68
CA THR A 16 -6.88 16.46 0.53
C THR A 16 -6.68 14.98 0.81
N THR A 17 -7.66 14.15 0.41
CA THR A 17 -7.58 12.68 0.49
C THR A 17 -6.49 12.15 -0.44
N ASN A 18 -6.42 12.66 -1.65
CA ASN A 18 -5.46 12.24 -2.68
C ASN A 18 -4.03 12.72 -2.36
N ILE A 19 -3.88 13.89 -1.74
CA ILE A 19 -2.59 14.35 -1.21
C ILE A 19 -2.07 13.39 -0.14
N PHE A 20 -2.92 13.01 0.83
CA PHE A 20 -2.53 12.08 1.90
C PHE A 20 -2.08 10.74 1.32
N VAL A 21 -2.86 10.16 0.40
CA VAL A 21 -2.49 8.91 -0.28
C VAL A 21 -1.18 9.07 -1.05
N GLY A 22 -1.00 10.18 -1.78
CA GLY A 22 0.22 10.47 -2.53
C GLY A 22 1.46 10.56 -1.64
N VAL A 23 1.36 11.19 -0.46
CA VAL A 23 2.46 11.28 0.51
C VAL A 23 2.79 9.90 1.09
N VAL A 24 1.79 9.11 1.47
CA VAL A 24 1.99 7.76 2.01
C VAL A 24 2.65 6.85 0.98
N VAL A 25 2.10 6.78 -0.24
CA VAL A 25 2.62 5.92 -1.31
C VAL A 25 4.00 6.40 -1.76
N GLY A 26 4.20 7.71 -1.91
CA GLY A 26 5.49 8.30 -2.26
C GLY A 26 6.57 8.01 -1.22
N GLY A 27 6.24 8.19 0.06
CA GLY A 27 7.16 7.89 1.17
C GLY A 27 7.56 6.41 1.21
N VAL A 28 6.58 5.51 1.08
CA VAL A 28 6.81 4.05 1.04
C VAL A 28 7.68 3.68 -0.15
N GLY A 29 7.46 4.29 -1.32
CA GLY A 29 8.26 4.06 -2.53
C GLY A 29 9.71 4.49 -2.37
N VAL A 30 9.98 5.64 -1.74
CA VAL A 30 11.35 6.10 -1.45
C VAL A 30 12.06 5.13 -0.51
N VAL A 31 11.39 4.67 0.55
CA VAL A 31 11.95 3.68 1.50
C VAL A 31 12.25 2.36 0.80
N GLU A 32 11.42 1.94 -0.15
CA GLU A 32 11.63 0.72 -0.92
C GLU A 32 12.86 0.82 -1.85
N LEU A 33 13.05 1.96 -2.51
CA LEU A 33 14.26 2.21 -3.32
C LEU A 33 15.54 2.19 -2.47
N ILE A 34 15.49 2.82 -1.29
CA ILE A 34 16.61 2.79 -0.34
C ILE A 34 16.86 1.36 0.15
N GLY A 35 15.80 0.62 0.49
CA GLY A 35 15.89 -0.76 0.96
C GLY A 35 16.49 -1.69 -0.08
N ARG A 36 16.11 -1.53 -1.35
CA ARG A 36 16.73 -2.26 -2.47
C ARG A 36 18.23 -2.03 -2.53
N GLY A 37 18.67 -0.77 -2.43
CA GLY A 37 20.10 -0.44 -2.41
C GLY A 37 20.85 -1.14 -1.27
N ARG A 38 20.24 -1.20 -0.08
CA ARG A 38 20.83 -1.89 1.08
C ARG A 38 20.89 -3.41 0.92
N ILE A 39 19.89 -4.04 0.30
CA ILE A 39 19.94 -5.47 -0.03
C ILE A 39 21.11 -5.75 -1.00
N LEU A 40 21.31 -4.91 -2.01
CA LEU A 40 22.41 -5.05 -2.96
C LEU A 40 23.78 -4.88 -2.28
N GLN A 41 23.87 -4.02 -1.26
CA GLN A 41 25.06 -3.89 -0.42
C GLN A 41 25.23 -5.04 0.60
N MET A 42 24.38 -6.06 0.53
CA MET A 42 24.35 -7.19 1.45
C MET A 42 24.20 -6.77 2.92
N ASP A 43 23.33 -5.80 3.19
CA ASP A 43 22.94 -5.41 4.54
C ASP A 43 21.78 -6.31 5.02
N PRO A 44 21.99 -7.21 6.01
CA PRO A 44 20.95 -8.09 6.52
C PRO A 44 19.83 -7.35 7.27
N THR A 45 20.02 -6.09 7.65
CA THR A 45 18.99 -5.28 8.31
C THR A 45 17.94 -4.75 7.31
N ALA A 46 18.29 -4.70 6.01
CA ALA A 46 17.42 -4.19 4.96
C ALA A 46 16.08 -4.95 4.87
N GLY A 47 16.11 -6.27 5.06
CA GLY A 47 14.90 -7.10 5.07
C GLY A 47 13.91 -6.71 6.16
N ARG A 48 14.39 -6.36 7.37
CA ARG A 48 13.52 -5.88 8.45
C ARG A 48 12.95 -4.50 8.15
N MET A 49 13.76 -3.60 7.59
CA MET A 49 13.31 -2.26 7.21
C MET A 49 12.21 -2.31 6.14
N LEU A 50 12.39 -3.13 5.10
CA LEU A 50 11.40 -3.32 4.04
C LEU A 50 10.12 -3.99 4.56
N ALA A 51 10.23 -4.97 5.47
CA ALA A 51 9.07 -5.58 6.10
C ALA A 51 8.26 -4.56 6.93
N ILE A 52 8.94 -3.71 7.72
CA ILE A 52 8.27 -2.63 8.48
C ILE A 52 7.58 -1.65 7.51
N ASN A 53 8.23 -1.29 6.40
CA ASN A 53 7.64 -0.42 5.39
C ASN A 53 6.32 -0.97 4.82
N GLN A 54 6.29 -2.28 4.50
CA GLN A 54 5.07 -2.94 4.02
C GLN A 54 3.97 -2.99 5.09
N LEU A 55 4.32 -3.22 6.36
CA LEU A 55 3.37 -3.19 7.47
C LEU A 55 2.81 -1.79 7.74
N VAL A 56 3.62 -0.75 7.58
CA VAL A 56 3.17 0.65 7.70
C VAL A 56 2.20 1.00 6.58
N LEU A 57 2.51 0.60 5.33
CA LEU A 57 1.58 0.76 4.21
C LEU A 57 0.26 0.03 4.47
N MET A 58 0.33 -1.21 4.97
CA MET A 58 -0.84 -2.00 5.34
C MET A 58 -1.70 -1.30 6.40
N ALA A 59 -1.07 -0.82 7.47
CA ALA A 59 -1.77 -0.08 8.51
C ALA A 59 -2.46 1.16 7.94
N ALA A 60 -1.79 1.92 7.06
CA ALA A 60 -2.37 3.10 6.43
C ALA A 60 -3.61 2.74 5.57
N ILE A 61 -3.54 1.68 4.76
CA ILE A 61 -4.69 1.23 3.95
C ILE A 61 -5.83 0.76 4.83
N LEU A 62 -5.55 0.00 5.90
CA LEU A 62 -6.57 -0.49 6.82
C LEU A 62 -7.27 0.65 7.56
N ILE A 63 -6.53 1.65 8.03
CA ILE A 63 -7.08 2.85 8.65
C ILE A 63 -7.97 3.60 7.65
N TYR A 64 -7.50 3.77 6.41
CA TYR A 64 -8.28 4.42 5.37
C TYR A 64 -9.57 3.66 5.05
N CYS A 65 -9.50 2.34 4.85
CA CYS A 65 -10.68 1.52 4.57
C CYS A 65 -11.69 1.55 5.72
N ALA A 66 -11.22 1.46 6.96
CA ALA A 66 -12.08 1.55 8.15
C ALA A 66 -12.75 2.93 8.23
N TRP A 67 -12.01 4.00 7.97
CA TRP A 67 -12.53 5.36 7.94
C TRP A 67 -13.57 5.56 6.84
N SER A 68 -13.29 5.10 5.61
CA SER A 68 -14.22 5.20 4.49
C SER A 68 -15.51 4.41 4.72
N ILE A 69 -15.42 3.22 5.32
CA ILE A 69 -16.60 2.45 5.73
C ILE A 69 -17.40 3.21 6.79
N TYR A 70 -16.72 3.74 7.82
CA TYR A 70 -17.38 4.50 8.88
C TYR A 70 -18.12 5.72 8.33
N VAL A 71 -17.45 6.57 7.54
CA VAL A 71 -18.06 7.74 6.88
C VAL A 71 -19.20 7.30 5.97
N GLY A 72 -18.99 6.31 5.11
CA GLY A 72 -20.00 5.83 4.17
C GLY A 72 -21.27 5.25 4.80
N LEU A 73 -21.19 4.78 6.05
CA LEU A 73 -22.34 4.29 6.80
C LEU A 73 -23.05 5.38 7.60
N GLN A 74 -22.32 6.42 8.02
CA GLN A 74 -22.82 7.50 8.87
C GLN A 74 -23.55 8.61 8.09
N TYR A 75 -23.04 8.96 6.91
CA TYR A 75 -23.58 10.06 6.11
C TYR A 75 -24.66 9.56 5.13
N PRO A 76 -25.78 10.30 4.99
CA PRO A 76 -26.80 9.95 4.03
C PRO A 76 -26.24 10.07 2.61
N SER A 77 -26.58 9.08 1.79
CA SER A 77 -26.29 9.05 0.36
C SER A 77 -26.78 10.33 -0.33
N GLU A 78 -25.86 11.13 -0.89
CA GLU A 78 -26.23 12.28 -1.73
C GLU A 78 -26.97 11.80 -2.99
N LEU A 79 -26.60 10.63 -3.50
CA LEU A 79 -27.26 9.99 -4.65
C LEU A 79 -28.73 9.66 -4.37
N ALA A 80 -29.07 9.26 -3.13
CA ALA A 80 -30.45 8.99 -2.72
C ALA A 80 -31.31 10.26 -2.62
N THR A 81 -30.71 11.45 -2.57
CA THR A 81 -31.45 12.72 -2.59
C THR A 81 -31.79 13.20 -4.00
N ASN A 82 -31.27 12.54 -5.04
CA ASN A 82 -31.43 12.95 -6.43
C ASN A 82 -32.84 12.60 -6.95
N PRO A 83 -33.66 13.59 -7.38
CA PRO A 83 -35.06 13.36 -7.75
C PRO A 83 -35.23 12.41 -8.93
N ASP A 84 -34.33 12.44 -9.90
CA ASP A 84 -34.36 11.58 -11.10
C ASP A 84 -34.24 10.10 -10.72
N LEU A 85 -33.38 9.80 -9.75
CA LEU A 85 -33.12 8.45 -9.27
C LEU A 85 -34.25 7.93 -8.36
N LYS A 86 -34.93 8.82 -7.65
CA LYS A 86 -36.07 8.49 -6.78
C LYS A 86 -37.26 7.94 -7.57
N SER A 87 -37.40 8.35 -8.83
CA SER A 87 -38.46 7.88 -9.74
C SER A 87 -38.36 6.39 -10.09
N LEU A 88 -37.16 5.80 -9.97
CA LEU A 88 -36.88 4.42 -10.36
C LEU A 88 -37.24 3.40 -9.26
N ASN A 89 -37.68 3.85 -8.08
CA ASN A 89 -38.09 3.02 -6.93
C ASN A 89 -37.05 1.94 -6.52
N PHE A 90 -35.75 2.21 -6.73
CA PHE A 90 -34.65 1.36 -6.28
C PHE A 90 -34.14 1.79 -4.90
N ASP A 91 -33.71 0.82 -4.09
CA ASP A 91 -33.01 1.08 -2.82
C ASP A 91 -31.54 1.45 -3.07
N ILE A 92 -31.32 2.67 -3.55
CA ILE A 92 -29.99 3.20 -3.87
C ILE A 92 -29.12 3.31 -2.62
N ALA A 93 -29.72 3.66 -1.48
CA ALA A 93 -28.99 3.76 -0.22
C ALA A 93 -28.47 2.40 0.25
N GLY A 94 -29.27 1.33 0.14
CA GLY A 94 -28.83 -0.04 0.44
C GLY A 94 -27.74 -0.53 -0.52
N LEU A 95 -27.87 -0.21 -1.81
CA LEU A 95 -26.89 -0.58 -2.83
C LEU A 95 -25.54 0.12 -2.60
N GLU A 96 -25.56 1.42 -2.29
CA GLU A 96 -24.35 2.20 -1.99
C GLU A 96 -23.61 1.64 -0.76
N LYS A 97 -24.33 1.36 0.33
CA LYS A 97 -23.73 0.76 1.53
C LYS A 97 -23.12 -0.62 1.25
N THR A 98 -23.79 -1.43 0.43
CA THR A 98 -23.29 -2.75 0.03
C THR A 98 -22.01 -2.61 -0.79
N LEU A 99 -21.98 -1.67 -1.75
CA LEU A 99 -20.79 -1.38 -2.55
C LEU A 99 -19.61 -0.91 -1.68
N ILE A 100 -19.85 -0.02 -0.72
CA ILE A 100 -18.81 0.46 0.21
C ILE A 100 -18.22 -0.71 0.99
N TRP A 101 -19.05 -1.58 1.58
CA TRP A 101 -18.57 -2.76 2.29
C TRP A 101 -17.77 -3.71 1.41
N VAL A 102 -18.28 -4.04 0.22
CA VAL A 102 -17.61 -4.97 -0.70
C VAL A 102 -16.29 -4.37 -1.20
N LEU A 103 -16.29 -3.12 -1.62
CA LEU A 103 -15.11 -2.45 -2.17
C LEU A 103 -14.00 -2.34 -1.11
N TYR A 104 -14.28 -1.67 0.01
CA TYR A 104 -13.26 -1.43 1.03
C TYR A 104 -12.91 -2.70 1.80
N GLY A 105 -13.86 -3.62 1.99
CA GLY A 105 -13.59 -4.93 2.57
C GLY A 105 -12.65 -5.78 1.70
N THR A 106 -12.86 -5.78 0.38
CA THR A 106 -11.98 -6.49 -0.57
C THR A 106 -10.59 -5.86 -0.61
N VAL A 107 -10.50 -4.53 -0.64
CA VAL A 107 -9.21 -3.82 -0.61
C VAL A 107 -8.45 -4.11 0.69
N ALA A 108 -9.12 -4.08 1.85
CA ALA A 108 -8.53 -4.39 3.14
C ALA A 108 -8.02 -5.85 3.18
N ALA A 109 -8.85 -6.82 2.77
CA ALA A 109 -8.48 -8.23 2.74
C ALA A 109 -7.31 -8.49 1.78
N GLY A 110 -7.37 -7.93 0.57
CA GLY A 110 -6.30 -8.03 -0.42
C GLY A 110 -5.00 -7.42 0.08
N SER A 111 -5.07 -6.29 0.79
CA SER A 111 -3.92 -5.61 1.39
C SER A 111 -3.26 -6.46 2.47
N VAL A 112 -4.04 -7.04 3.39
CA VAL A 112 -3.53 -7.96 4.43
C VAL A 112 -2.81 -9.14 3.81
N ILE A 113 -3.38 -9.76 2.77
CA ILE A 113 -2.77 -10.91 2.10
C ILE A 113 -1.49 -10.47 1.39
N TYR A 114 -1.56 -9.47 0.51
CA TYR A 114 -0.44 -9.05 -0.32
C TYR A 114 0.71 -8.49 0.52
N GLN A 115 0.45 -7.49 1.36
CA GLN A 115 1.48 -6.84 2.18
C GLN A 115 1.98 -7.77 3.29
N GLY A 116 1.12 -8.62 3.84
CA GLY A 116 1.52 -9.67 4.79
C GLY A 116 2.51 -10.64 4.16
N LEU A 117 2.22 -11.15 2.95
CA LEU A 117 3.13 -12.02 2.21
C LEU A 117 4.43 -11.29 1.83
N CYS A 118 4.37 -10.04 1.37
CA CYS A 118 5.56 -9.23 1.10
C CYS A 118 6.41 -9.01 2.35
N ALA A 119 5.80 -8.71 3.50
CA ALA A 119 6.52 -8.54 4.76
C ALA A 119 7.21 -9.85 5.18
N LEU A 120 6.52 -10.98 5.10
CA LEU A 120 7.11 -12.30 5.36
C LEU A 120 8.26 -12.63 4.41
N PHE A 121 8.09 -12.32 3.11
CA PHE A 121 9.14 -12.46 2.11
C PHE A 121 10.39 -11.65 2.47
N TYR A 122 10.24 -10.37 2.82
CA TYR A 122 11.37 -9.51 3.18
C TYR A 122 12.07 -9.92 4.49
N LEU A 123 11.31 -10.39 5.48
CA LEU A 123 11.88 -10.97 6.71
C LEU A 123 12.70 -12.22 6.41
N ASN A 124 12.20 -13.11 5.56
CA ASN A 124 12.90 -14.32 5.16
C ASN A 124 14.14 -14.02 4.33
N THR A 125 14.09 -13.02 3.44
CA THR A 125 15.24 -12.57 2.67
C THR A 125 16.36 -12.06 3.58
N GLY A 126 16.05 -11.29 4.62
CA GLY A 126 17.06 -10.86 5.59
C GLY A 126 17.74 -12.01 6.34
N ARG A 127 17.00 -13.08 6.64
CA ARG A 127 17.55 -14.31 7.23
C ARG A 127 18.48 -15.04 6.25
N ARG A 128 18.00 -15.31 5.02
CA ARG A 128 18.79 -15.97 3.97
C ARG A 128 20.08 -15.23 3.64
N LEU A 129 20.01 -13.89 3.59
CA LEU A 129 21.17 -13.05 3.34
C LEU A 129 22.20 -13.16 4.47
N ARG A 130 21.75 -13.20 5.73
CA ARG A 130 22.64 -13.41 6.88
C ARG A 130 23.33 -14.77 6.82
N ASP A 131 22.57 -15.83 6.54
CA ASP A 131 23.10 -17.19 6.43
C ASP A 131 24.12 -17.28 5.28
N TYR A 132 23.82 -16.66 4.15
CA TYR A 132 24.71 -16.56 3.00
C TYR A 132 26.03 -15.85 3.35
N ILE A 133 25.96 -14.70 4.04
CA ILE A 133 27.16 -13.95 4.47
C ILE A 133 28.01 -14.78 5.43
N GLN A 134 27.40 -15.58 6.31
CA GLN A 134 28.12 -16.41 7.27
C GLN A 134 28.81 -17.63 6.62
N GLN A 135 28.21 -18.20 5.58
CA GLN A 135 28.73 -19.40 4.90
C GLN A 135 29.74 -19.08 3.80
N THR A 136 29.76 -17.84 3.32
CA THR A 136 30.55 -17.45 2.16
C THR A 136 31.89 -16.83 2.58
N PRO A 137 33.03 -17.26 2.00
CA PRO A 137 34.32 -16.63 2.25
C PRO A 137 34.31 -15.10 2.02
N PRO A 138 34.98 -14.31 2.88
CA PRO A 138 34.92 -12.84 2.82
C PRO A 138 35.33 -12.22 1.47
N TRP A 139 36.25 -12.86 0.74
CA TRP A 139 36.72 -12.36 -0.56
C TRP A 139 35.64 -12.40 -1.65
N ILE A 140 34.73 -13.40 -1.61
CA ILE A 140 33.61 -13.48 -2.56
C ILE A 140 32.60 -12.37 -2.27
N ILE A 141 32.34 -12.11 -0.98
CA ILE A 141 31.45 -11.03 -0.54
C ILE A 141 32.00 -9.67 -0.97
N GLN A 142 33.31 -9.45 -0.85
CA GLN A 142 33.95 -8.21 -1.32
C GLN A 142 33.84 -8.06 -2.84
N LEU A 143 34.07 -9.14 -3.59
CA LEU A 143 33.91 -9.14 -5.05
C LEU A 143 32.47 -8.79 -5.48
N GLN A 144 31.48 -9.37 -4.81
CA GLN A 144 30.05 -9.14 -5.11
C GLN A 144 29.55 -7.75 -4.69
N ARG A 145 30.18 -7.10 -3.70
CA ARG A 145 29.86 -5.71 -3.31
C ARG A 145 30.51 -4.66 -4.20
N GLY A 146 31.59 -5.01 -4.90
CA GLY A 146 32.39 -4.11 -5.74
C GLY A 146 32.07 -4.15 -7.23
N GLY A 147 31.25 -5.10 -7.69
CA GLY A 147 30.75 -5.22 -9.07
C GLY A 147 29.33 -4.69 -9.21
#